data_AF-A0A413NGG8-F1
#
_entry.id   AF-A0A413NGG8-F1
#
_cell.length_a   1.000
_cell.length_b   1.000
_cell.length_c   1.000
_cell.angle_alpha   90.00
_cell.angle_beta   90.00
_cell.angle_gamma   90.00
#
_symmetry.space_group_name_H-M   'P 1'
#
loop_
_entity.id
_entity.type
_entity.pdbx_description
1 polymer ?
#
loop_
_entity_poly.entity_id
_entity_poly.type
_entity_poly.pdbx_seq_one_letter_code
_entity_poly.pdbx_strand_id
1 'polypeptide(L)'
;MDVNLSKKKVAGFLGQSYVLIPRKVLEMLFHGKGRDRSVGMVYLALFSEVFFKDGQVYFNNRCYTCKRGEYIGLRENLAKSCEMSLTTLDRNLVWLKERELIGMKRLNGGVCISLCGYDSIMGIRRKEAGKDAPEQSAFLALEEAERRMGGRSMQFDCCTADGEGGLQ
;
A
#
# COMPACT_ATOMS: atom_id res chain seq x y z
N MET A 1 -20.81 11.02 26.26
CA MET A 1 -21.16 11.28 24.86
C MET A 1 -21.83 10.04 24.30
N ASP A 2 -22.92 10.21 23.55
CA ASP A 2 -23.65 9.09 22.94
C ASP A 2 -22.76 8.37 21.91
N VAL A 3 -22.43 7.11 22.18
CA VAL A 3 -21.46 6.30 21.40
C VAL A 3 -21.93 6.13 19.96
N ASN A 4 -23.25 6.15 19.72
CA ASN A 4 -23.81 6.04 18.37
C ASN A 4 -23.65 7.33 17.56
N LEU A 5 -23.68 8.49 18.22
CA LEU A 5 -23.44 9.79 17.59
C LEU A 5 -21.96 9.96 17.23
N SER A 6 -21.03 9.46 18.05
CA SER A 6 -19.60 9.48 17.72
C SER A 6 -19.27 8.55 16.55
N LYS A 7 -19.84 7.34 16.51
CA LYS A 7 -19.67 6.39 15.39
C LYS A 7 -20.13 6.97 14.05
N LYS A 8 -21.30 7.63 14.01
CA LYS A 8 -21.78 8.28 12.78
C LYS A 8 -20.89 9.45 12.33
N LYS A 9 -20.37 10.24 13.27
CA LYS A 9 -19.43 11.34 12.96
C LYS A 9 -18.11 10.81 12.42
N VAL A 10 -17.56 9.75 13.03
CA VAL A 10 -16.31 9.12 12.58
C VAL A 10 -16.48 8.47 11.21
N ALA A 11 -17.56 7.71 10.98
CA ALA A 11 -17.85 7.11 9.68
C ALA A 11 -18.12 8.17 8.59
N GLY A 12 -18.78 9.27 8.95
CA GLY A 12 -18.99 10.40 8.06
C GLY A 12 -17.70 11.13 7.69
N PHE A 13 -16.70 11.15 8.59
CA PHE A 13 -15.42 11.80 8.34
C PHE A 13 -14.42 10.91 7.59
N LEU A 14 -14.27 9.65 7.98
CA LEU A 14 -13.30 8.71 7.41
C LEU A 14 -13.78 8.03 6.13
N GLY A 15 -15.08 8.08 5.86
CA GLY A 15 -15.69 7.29 4.78
C GLY A 15 -15.63 5.79 5.07
N GLN A 16 -16.11 4.99 4.10
CA GLN A 16 -16.16 3.53 4.21
C GLN A 16 -14.96 2.82 3.55
N SER A 17 -14.04 3.54 2.93
CA SER A 17 -12.92 2.96 2.16
C SER A 17 -11.60 3.13 2.87
N TYR A 18 -10.86 2.03 3.01
CA TYR A 18 -9.55 1.97 3.64
C TYR A 18 -8.54 1.27 2.72
N VAL A 19 -7.26 1.58 2.94
CA VAL A 19 -6.12 0.95 2.26
C VAL A 19 -5.27 0.25 3.31
N LEU A 20 -4.83 -0.98 3.02
CA LEU A 20 -3.81 -1.64 3.83
C LEU A 20 -2.43 -1.12 3.45
N ILE A 21 -1.71 -0.55 4.41
CA ILE A 21 -0.36 -0.02 4.22
C ILE A 21 0.63 -0.91 4.98
N PRO A 22 1.65 -1.49 4.31
CA PRO A 22 2.67 -2.25 5.00
C PRO A 22 3.41 -1.38 6.02
N ARG A 23 3.64 -1.91 7.23
CA ARG A 23 4.33 -1.18 8.32
C ARG A 23 5.70 -0.68 7.92
N LYS A 24 6.41 -1.39 7.02
CA LYS A 24 7.70 -0.94 6.50
C LYS A 24 7.60 0.40 5.77
N VAL A 25 6.51 0.68 5.06
CA VAL A 25 6.27 1.98 4.40
C VAL A 25 6.13 3.08 5.45
N LEU A 26 5.40 2.81 6.54
CA LEU A 26 5.26 3.76 7.66
C LEU A 26 6.58 3.96 8.41
N GLU A 27 7.39 2.91 8.55
CA GLU A 27 8.73 3.00 9.13
C GLU A 27 9.64 3.91 8.30
N MET A 28 9.70 3.69 6.99
CA MET A 28 10.44 4.53 6.04
C MET A 28 9.96 5.98 6.10
N LEU A 29 8.64 6.20 6.20
CA LEU A 29 8.05 7.53 6.23
C LEU A 29 8.35 8.31 7.53
N PHE A 30 8.14 7.67 8.69
CA PHE A 30 8.20 8.35 9.98
C PHE A 30 9.60 8.30 10.62
N HIS A 31 10.40 7.29 10.31
CA HIS A 31 11.71 7.07 10.94
C HIS A 31 12.87 7.05 9.92
N GLY A 32 12.56 6.88 8.63
CA GLY A 32 13.55 6.95 7.57
C GLY A 32 14.15 8.36 7.39
N LYS A 33 15.33 8.41 6.78
CA LYS A 33 16.06 9.65 6.48
C LYS A 33 16.38 9.75 4.99
N GLY A 34 16.47 10.99 4.47
CA GLY A 34 16.85 11.25 3.09
C GLY A 34 16.03 10.47 2.07
N ARG A 35 16.69 9.63 1.26
CA ARG A 35 16.05 8.83 0.21
C ARG A 35 15.02 7.85 0.77
N ASP A 36 15.27 7.25 1.92
CA ASP A 36 14.38 6.23 2.49
C ASP A 36 12.98 6.80 2.77
N ARG A 37 12.94 7.99 3.41
CA ARG A 37 11.70 8.75 3.63
C ARG A 37 11.03 9.17 2.32
N SER A 38 11.82 9.62 1.35
CA SER A 38 11.32 10.05 0.05
C SER A 38 10.68 8.90 -0.73
N VAL A 39 11.30 7.71 -0.70
CA VAL A 39 10.74 6.48 -1.28
C VAL A 39 9.48 6.06 -0.53
N GLY A 40 9.48 6.12 0.81
CA GLY A 40 8.30 5.83 1.63
C GLY A 40 7.10 6.69 1.25
N MET A 41 7.31 7.99 1.00
CA MET A 41 6.27 8.90 0.51
C MET A 41 5.72 8.49 -0.86
N VAL A 42 6.58 8.20 -1.84
CA VAL A 42 6.15 7.77 -3.18
C VAL A 42 5.35 6.47 -3.08
N TYR A 43 5.80 5.52 -2.27
CA TYR A 43 5.14 4.22 -2.17
C TYR A 43 3.79 4.33 -1.45
N LEU A 44 3.70 5.14 -0.40
CA LEU A 44 2.43 5.47 0.25
C LEU A 44 1.44 6.11 -0.73
N ALA A 45 1.89 7.09 -1.52
CA ALA A 45 1.05 7.74 -2.52
C ALA A 45 0.56 6.75 -3.60
N LEU A 46 1.40 5.82 -4.03
CA LEU A 46 0.96 4.76 -4.95
C LEU A 46 -0.13 3.90 -4.30
N PHE A 47 0.05 3.46 -3.05
CA PHE A 47 -0.97 2.66 -2.35
C PHE A 47 -2.32 3.39 -2.22
N SER A 48 -2.32 4.73 -2.10
CA SER A 48 -3.57 5.50 -2.05
C SER A 48 -4.22 5.73 -3.41
N GLU A 49 -3.43 5.75 -4.49
CA GLU A 49 -3.88 6.20 -5.83
C GLU A 49 -4.11 5.06 -6.84
N VAL A 50 -3.66 3.83 -6.53
CA VAL A 50 -3.88 2.69 -7.41
C VAL A 50 -5.35 2.26 -7.47
N PHE A 51 -5.74 1.66 -8.59
CA PHE A 51 -7.09 1.12 -8.74
C PHE A 51 -7.33 -0.04 -7.77
N PHE A 52 -8.46 -0.01 -7.06
CA PHE A 52 -8.91 -1.10 -6.18
C PHE A 52 -9.59 -2.25 -6.93
N LYS A 53 -9.94 -2.05 -8.20
CA LYS A 53 -10.56 -3.05 -9.06
C LYS A 53 -10.14 -2.82 -10.50
N ASP A 54 -10.20 -3.88 -11.30
CA ASP A 54 -10.05 -3.77 -12.74
C ASP A 54 -11.13 -2.85 -13.33
N GLY A 55 -10.76 -2.12 -14.38
CA GLY A 55 -11.67 -1.20 -15.04
C GLY A 55 -11.08 -0.57 -16.29
N GLN A 56 -11.70 0.54 -16.69
CA GLN A 56 -11.21 1.37 -17.78
C GLN A 56 -11.09 2.81 -17.30
N VAL A 57 -10.04 3.49 -17.75
CA VAL A 57 -9.81 4.91 -17.48
C VAL A 57 -9.53 5.63 -18.78
N TYR A 58 -10.17 6.80 -18.95
CA TYR A 58 -9.84 7.72 -20.02
C TYR A 58 -8.69 8.61 -19.57
N PHE A 59 -7.57 8.52 -20.26
CA PHE A 59 -6.38 9.31 -20.01
C PHE A 59 -5.83 9.83 -21.33
N ASN A 60 -5.61 11.14 -21.44
CA ASN A 60 -5.07 11.79 -22.64
C ASN A 60 -5.81 11.38 -23.94
N ASN A 61 -7.14 11.49 -23.92
CA ASN A 61 -8.06 11.11 -25.01
C ASN A 61 -7.96 9.65 -25.47
N ARG A 62 -7.40 8.76 -24.66
CA ARG A 62 -7.35 7.32 -24.92
C ARG A 62 -7.97 6.55 -23.76
N CYS A 63 -8.64 5.45 -24.10
CA CYS A 63 -9.10 4.51 -23.09
C CYS A 63 -8.00 3.48 -22.81
N TYR A 64 -7.64 3.32 -21.54
CA TYR A 64 -6.74 2.28 -21.08
C TYR A 64 -7.50 1.31 -20.18
N THR A 65 -7.24 0.01 -20.37
CA THR A 65 -7.63 -0.99 -19.37
C THR A 65 -6.70 -0.83 -18.18
N CYS A 66 -7.26 -0.61 -17.00
CA CYS A 66 -6.51 -0.58 -15.75
C CYS A 66 -6.76 -1.88 -14.98
N LYS A 67 -5.68 -2.43 -14.42
CA LYS A 67 -5.75 -3.54 -13.48
C LYS A 67 -5.73 -3.02 -12.06
N ARG A 68 -6.32 -3.80 -11.16
CA ARG A 68 -6.18 -3.59 -9.73
C ARG A 68 -4.69 -3.50 -9.37
N GLY A 69 -4.34 -2.52 -8.53
CA GLY A 69 -2.95 -2.24 -8.14
C GLY A 69 -2.17 -1.44 -9.17
N GLU A 70 -2.79 -0.98 -10.25
CA GLU A 70 -2.16 -0.06 -11.21
C GLU A 70 -2.54 1.39 -10.93
N TYR A 71 -1.60 2.29 -11.17
CA TYR A 71 -1.78 3.73 -11.24
C TYR A 71 -1.61 4.15 -12.70
N ILE A 72 -2.53 4.95 -13.23
CA ILE A 72 -2.43 5.53 -14.57
C ILE A 72 -2.55 7.04 -14.43
N GLY A 73 -1.51 7.77 -14.84
CA GLY A 73 -1.54 9.23 -14.74
C GLY A 73 -0.25 9.91 -15.18
N LEU A 74 -0.19 11.19 -14.86
CA LEU A 74 0.98 12.05 -15.08
C LEU A 74 1.96 11.91 -13.90
N ARG A 75 3.25 11.82 -14.19
CA ARG A 75 4.28 11.83 -13.14
C ARG A 75 4.26 13.14 -12.36
N GLU A 76 3.87 14.21 -13.01
CA GLU A 76 3.67 15.55 -12.46
C GLU A 76 2.61 15.53 -11.34
N ASN A 77 1.53 14.77 -11.52
CA ASN A 77 0.50 14.65 -10.49
C ASN A 77 1.02 13.86 -9.30
N LEU A 78 1.70 12.73 -9.56
CA LEU A 78 2.31 11.93 -8.49
C LEU A 78 3.37 12.71 -7.70
N ALA A 79 4.20 13.50 -8.40
CA ALA A 79 5.22 14.35 -7.78
C ALA A 79 4.60 15.43 -6.88
N LYS A 80 3.50 16.05 -7.34
CA LYS A 80 2.72 17.01 -6.55
C LYS A 80 2.13 16.35 -5.31
N SER A 81 1.50 15.17 -5.44
CA SER A 81 0.93 14.44 -4.28
C SER A 81 2.00 14.07 -3.25
N CYS A 82 3.24 13.87 -3.68
CA CYS A 82 4.36 13.56 -2.79
C CYS A 82 5.16 14.81 -2.36
N GLU A 83 4.74 16.01 -2.76
CA GLU A 83 5.44 17.29 -2.51
C GLU A 83 6.94 17.25 -2.86
N MET A 84 7.29 16.69 -4.01
CA MET A 84 8.68 16.57 -4.46
C MET A 84 8.88 16.95 -5.92
N SER A 85 10.13 17.22 -6.29
CA SER A 85 10.49 17.47 -7.70
C SER A 85 10.32 16.21 -8.56
N LEU A 86 10.06 16.40 -9.86
CA LEU A 86 10.03 15.30 -10.84
C LEU A 86 11.33 14.48 -10.83
N THR A 87 12.48 15.15 -10.71
CA THR A 87 13.78 14.48 -10.65
C THR A 87 13.91 13.57 -9.43
N THR A 88 13.40 14.00 -8.27
CA THR A 88 13.38 13.20 -7.05
C THR A 88 12.42 12.02 -7.19
N LEU A 89 11.21 12.26 -7.73
CA LEU A 89 10.24 11.22 -8.01
C LEU A 89 10.84 10.15 -8.94
N ASP A 90 11.44 10.55 -10.06
CA ASP A 90 12.01 9.61 -11.04
C ASP A 90 13.11 8.74 -10.41
N ARG A 91 13.98 9.32 -9.59
CA ARG A 91 15.01 8.57 -8.85
C ARG A 91 14.40 7.55 -7.88
N ASN A 92 13.33 7.92 -7.18
CA ASN A 92 12.64 7.02 -6.26
C ASN A 92 11.88 5.91 -7.01
N LEU A 93 11.24 6.22 -8.13
CA LEU A 93 10.56 5.24 -8.97
C LEU A 93 11.55 4.24 -9.58
N VAL A 94 12.72 4.70 -10.03
CA VAL A 94 13.80 3.81 -10.47
C VAL A 94 14.24 2.90 -9.34
N TRP A 95 14.48 3.44 -8.14
CA TRP A 95 14.87 2.65 -6.97
C TRP A 95 13.83 1.58 -6.60
N LEU A 96 12.54 1.92 -6.63
CA LEU A 96 11.44 0.97 -6.38
C LEU A 96 11.38 -0.11 -7.45
N LYS A 97 11.59 0.26 -8.72
CA LYS A 97 11.57 -0.66 -9.86
C LYS A 97 12.74 -1.64 -9.83
N GLU A 98 13.95 -1.16 -9.52
CA GLU A 98 15.16 -2.00 -9.41
C GLU A 98 15.06 -3.07 -8.31
N ARG A 99 14.20 -2.83 -7.31
CA ARG A 99 13.88 -3.78 -6.24
C ARG A 99 12.63 -4.60 -6.50
N GLU A 100 12.09 -4.52 -7.71
CA GLU A 100 10.90 -5.25 -8.15
C GLU A 100 9.65 -4.97 -7.30
N LEU A 101 9.61 -3.82 -6.61
CA LEU A 101 8.46 -3.39 -5.80
C LEU A 101 7.36 -2.77 -6.68
N ILE A 102 7.75 -2.27 -7.85
CA ILE A 102 6.83 -1.73 -8.86
C ILE A 102 7.21 -2.18 -10.27
N GLY A 103 6.21 -2.30 -11.13
CA GLY A 103 6.35 -2.31 -12.59
C GLY A 103 6.09 -0.90 -13.16
N MET A 104 6.73 -0.56 -14.27
CA MET A 104 6.50 0.72 -14.95
C MET A 104 6.39 0.53 -16.47
N LYS A 105 5.34 1.11 -17.06
CA LYS A 105 5.10 1.15 -18.52
C LYS A 105 4.84 2.59 -18.95
N ARG A 106 5.49 3.03 -20.02
CA ARG A 106 5.21 4.36 -20.60
C ARG A 106 3.88 4.30 -21.37
N LEU A 107 3.06 5.32 -21.20
CA LEU A 107 1.82 5.54 -21.95
C LEU A 107 1.95 6.80 -22.81
N ASN A 108 0.99 7.02 -23.71
CA ASN A 108 0.99 8.24 -24.51
C ASN A 108 0.71 9.46 -23.62
N GLY A 109 1.75 10.22 -23.30
CA GLY A 109 1.68 11.39 -22.42
C GLY A 109 1.58 11.05 -20.92
N GLY A 110 1.91 9.83 -20.48
CA GLY A 110 1.82 9.47 -19.06
C GLY A 110 2.54 8.17 -18.70
N VAL A 111 2.22 7.61 -17.54
CA VAL A 111 2.81 6.37 -17.04
C VAL A 111 1.74 5.45 -16.46
N CYS A 112 1.92 4.15 -16.65
CA CYS A 112 1.27 3.12 -15.87
C CYS A 112 2.28 2.53 -14.88
N ILE A 113 1.97 2.55 -13.60
CA ILE A 113 2.79 2.00 -12.52
C ILE A 113 2.00 0.89 -11.83
N SER A 114 2.53 -0.32 -11.78
CA SER A 114 1.88 -1.47 -11.14
C SER A 114 2.56 -1.77 -9.81
N LEU A 115 1.82 -1.93 -8.72
CA LEU A 115 2.36 -2.40 -7.44
C LEU A 115 2.57 -3.91 -7.49
N CYS A 116 3.82 -4.37 -7.38
CA CYS A 116 4.12 -5.79 -7.38
C CYS A 116 3.58 -6.46 -6.11
N GLY A 117 2.86 -7.58 -6.28
CA GLY A 117 2.27 -8.30 -5.14
C GLY A 117 1.09 -7.58 -4.48
N TYR A 118 0.47 -6.58 -5.13
CA TYR A 118 -0.64 -5.81 -4.55
C TYR A 118 -1.79 -6.68 -4.03
N ASP A 119 -2.22 -7.69 -4.80
CA ASP A 119 -3.30 -8.59 -4.38
C ASP A 119 -2.93 -9.39 -3.13
N SER A 120 -1.67 -9.84 -3.03
CA SER A 120 -1.14 -10.54 -1.87
C SER A 120 -1.11 -9.64 -0.63
N ILE A 121 -0.72 -8.38 -0.79
CA ILE A 121 -0.68 -7.38 0.29
C ILE A 121 -2.09 -7.03 0.77
N MET A 122 -3.04 -6.92 -0.16
CA MET A 122 -4.43 -6.57 0.15
C MET A 122 -5.26 -7.73 0.71
N GLY A 123 -4.64 -8.90 0.94
CA GLY A 123 -5.30 -10.05 1.56
C GLY A 123 -6.39 -10.69 0.69
N ILE A 124 -6.45 -10.35 -0.60
CA ILE A 124 -7.44 -10.93 -1.51
C ILE A 124 -6.93 -12.29 -1.98
N ARG A 125 -7.46 -13.33 -1.37
CA ARG A 125 -7.45 -14.66 -1.96
C ARG A 125 -8.24 -14.55 -3.27
N ARG A 126 -7.62 -14.89 -4.41
CA ARG A 126 -8.40 -15.15 -5.64
C ARG A 126 -9.53 -16.09 -5.23
N LYS A 127 -10.79 -15.72 -5.51
CA LYS A 127 -11.92 -16.65 -5.39
C LYS A 127 -11.53 -17.87 -6.22
N GLU A 128 -11.13 -18.96 -5.58
CA GLU A 128 -11.29 -20.27 -6.19
C GLU A 128 -12.77 -20.38 -6.53
N ALA A 129 -13.07 -20.67 -7.80
CA ALA A 129 -14.42 -20.70 -8.31
C ALA A 129 -15.27 -21.64 -7.44
N GLY A 130 -16.30 -21.07 -6.80
CA GLY A 130 -17.30 -21.82 -6.05
C GLY A 130 -17.09 -21.84 -4.55
N LYS A 131 -17.51 -20.78 -3.87
CA LYS A 131 -18.28 -20.81 -2.60
C LYS A 131 -18.56 -19.38 -2.16
N ASP A 132 -19.84 -19.01 -2.19
CA ASP A 132 -20.32 -17.82 -1.51
C ASP A 132 -20.24 -18.08 0.00
N ALA A 133 -19.34 -17.35 0.66
CA ALA A 133 -19.22 -17.34 2.12
C ALA A 133 -19.58 -15.93 2.61
N PRO A 134 -20.30 -15.80 3.74
CA PRO A 134 -20.89 -14.55 4.17
C PRO A 134 -19.79 -13.54 4.53
N GLU A 135 -20.02 -12.27 4.19
CA GLU A 135 -19.09 -11.13 4.36
C GLU A 135 -18.55 -10.96 5.79
N GLN A 136 -19.20 -11.57 6.79
CA GLN A 136 -18.71 -11.67 8.18
C GLN A 136 -17.40 -12.48 8.32
N SER A 137 -17.13 -13.43 7.41
CA SER A 137 -15.93 -14.28 7.46
C SER A 137 -14.65 -13.55 7.03
N ALA A 138 -14.75 -12.54 6.17
CA ALA A 138 -13.59 -11.80 5.67
C ALA A 138 -13.04 -10.82 6.72
N PHE A 139 -13.93 -10.17 7.48
CA PHE A 139 -13.55 -9.30 8.61
C PHE A 139 -12.92 -10.11 9.74
N LEU A 140 -13.49 -11.27 10.08
CA LEU A 140 -12.91 -12.19 11.08
C LEU A 140 -11.54 -12.74 10.64
N ALA A 141 -11.35 -13.01 9.35
CA ALA A 141 -10.06 -13.46 8.83
C ALA A 141 -9.00 -12.34 8.79
N LEU A 142 -9.40 -11.09 8.54
CA LEU A 142 -8.53 -9.92 8.66
C LEU A 142 -8.17 -9.67 10.12
N GLU A 143 -9.13 -9.74 11.03
CA GLU A 143 -8.95 -9.62 12.47
C GLU A 143 -8.04 -10.74 13.02
N GLU A 144 -8.17 -11.97 12.54
CA GLU A 144 -7.31 -13.10 12.88
C GLU A 144 -5.89 -12.94 12.30
N ALA A 145 -5.75 -12.38 11.11
CA ALA A 145 -4.46 -12.05 10.52
C ALA A 145 -3.78 -10.88 11.27
N GLU A 146 -4.52 -9.84 11.65
CA GLU A 146 -4.04 -8.76 12.52
C GLU A 146 -3.64 -9.27 13.92
N ARG A 147 -4.41 -10.21 14.48
CA ARG A 147 -4.11 -10.89 15.75
C ARG A 147 -2.84 -11.74 15.66
N ARG A 148 -2.59 -12.39 14.51
CA ARG A 148 -1.36 -13.15 14.23
C ARG A 148 -0.16 -12.27 13.88
N MET A 149 -0.36 -11.09 13.30
CA MET A 149 0.73 -10.21 12.86
C MET A 149 1.34 -9.37 13.97
N GLY A 150 0.77 -9.36 15.18
CA GLY A 150 1.33 -8.64 16.33
C GLY A 150 1.30 -7.12 16.14
N GLY A 151 0.48 -6.44 16.95
CA GLY A 151 0.58 -4.99 17.11
C GLY A 151 1.97 -4.56 17.61
N ARG A 152 2.13 -3.31 18.07
CA ARG A 152 3.40 -2.83 18.69
C ARG A 152 3.96 -3.70 19.86
N SER A 153 3.31 -4.80 20.23
CA SER A 153 3.65 -5.69 21.34
C SER A 153 4.82 -6.66 21.09
N MET A 154 5.39 -6.75 19.88
CA MET A 154 6.55 -7.63 19.61
C MET A 154 7.88 -6.89 19.39
N GLN A 155 7.92 -5.57 19.64
CA GLN A 155 9.17 -4.79 19.49
C GLN A 155 10.25 -5.10 20.54
N PHE A 156 10.00 -6.02 21.48
CA PHE A 156 10.95 -6.42 22.52
C PHE A 156 11.45 -7.87 22.46
N ASP A 157 10.97 -8.71 21.54
CA ASP A 157 11.44 -10.12 21.45
C ASP A 157 12.46 -10.34 20.32
N CYS A 158 13.26 -9.33 19.99
CA CYS A 158 14.49 -9.49 19.20
C CYS A 158 15.73 -9.65 20.09
N CYS A 159 15.58 -9.74 21.41
CA CYS A 159 16.69 -9.83 22.35
C CYS A 159 16.65 -11.11 23.21
N THR A 160 16.37 -12.29 22.64
CA THR A 160 16.77 -13.59 23.22
C THR A 160 16.40 -14.74 22.27
N ALA A 161 17.27 -15.01 21.30
CA ALA A 161 17.47 -16.29 20.58
C ALA A 161 18.54 -15.97 19.54
N ASP A 162 19.83 -15.98 19.89
CA ASP A 162 20.55 -17.23 20.17
C ASP A 162 21.23 -17.24 21.53
N GLY A 163 21.00 -18.33 22.26
CA GLY A 163 21.69 -18.65 23.50
C GLY A 163 23.08 -19.27 23.24
N GLU A 164 23.94 -19.03 24.23
CA GLU A 164 25.02 -19.90 24.71
C GLU A 164 26.19 -20.22 23.78
N GLY A 165 27.29 -19.53 24.06
CA GLY A 165 28.65 -19.97 23.79
C GLY A 165 29.62 -19.30 24.76
N GLY A 166 29.47 -19.57 26.06
CA GLY A 166 30.52 -19.26 27.02
C GLY A 166 31.60 -20.35 26.98
N LEU A 167 32.87 -19.97 26.81
CA LEU A 167 34.00 -20.44 27.61
C LEU A 167 35.35 -19.89 27.07
N GLN A 168 36.09 -19.33 28.03
CA GLN A 168 37.49 -18.85 28.03
C GLN A 168 37.79 -17.46 27.46
#